data_AF-A0A1P8M769-F1
#
_entry.id   AF-A0A1P8M769-F1
#
_cell.length_a   1.000
_cell.length_b   1.000
_cell.length_c   1.000
_cell.angle_alpha   90.00
_cell.angle_beta   90.00
_cell.angle_gamma   90.00
#
_symmetry.space_group_name_H-M   'P 1'
#
loop_
_entity.id
_entity.type
_entity.pdbx_description
1 polymer ?
#
loop_
_entity_poly.entity_id
_entity_poly.type
_entity_poly.pdbx_seq_one_letter_code
_entity_poly.pdbx_strand_id
1 'polypeptide(L)'
;MGSHSGAPAGGEQRVPVEQVLNGLEVHPLEQGETALETFILLKVLDRDGDISWSYRTTNRLSREELLGALTVQADVLRKSLRDEWDDD
;
A
#
# COMPACT_ATOMS: atom_id res chain seq x y z
N MET A 1 3.74 -15.30 -0.75
CA MET A 1 2.95 -14.05 -0.70
C MET A 1 1.48 -14.38 -0.84
N GLY A 2 0.69 -14.25 0.24
CA GLY A 2 -0.77 -14.46 0.19
C GLY A 2 -1.45 -13.36 -0.62
N SER A 3 -2.29 -13.74 -1.58
CA SER A 3 -3.00 -12.83 -2.47
C SER A 3 -4.27 -12.32 -1.78
N HIS A 4 -4.17 -11.24 -1.00
CA HIS A 4 -5.34 -10.55 -0.42
C HIS A 4 -5.98 -9.54 -1.39
N SER A 5 -5.66 -9.68 -2.68
CA SER A 5 -6.19 -8.89 -3.80
C SER A 5 -7.47 -9.48 -4.40
N GLY A 6 -7.96 -10.61 -3.85
CA GLY A 6 -9.17 -11.33 -4.29
C GLY A 6 -10.43 -11.01 -3.48
N ALA A 7 -11.55 -11.68 -3.81
CA ALA A 7 -12.69 -11.74 -2.90
C ALA A 7 -12.24 -12.40 -1.60
N PRO A 8 -12.72 -11.96 -0.42
CA PRO A 8 -12.39 -12.65 0.81
C PRO A 8 -12.74 -14.12 0.66
N ALA A 9 -11.73 -14.99 0.76
CA ALA A 9 -12.00 -16.40 0.94
C ALA A 9 -12.92 -16.52 2.16
N GLY A 10 -13.90 -17.43 2.13
CA GLY A 10 -14.84 -17.59 3.24
C GLY A 10 -14.06 -17.72 4.56
N GLY A 11 -14.12 -16.68 5.40
CA GLY A 11 -13.34 -16.57 6.64
C GLY A 11 -12.30 -15.43 6.72
N GLU A 12 -12.08 -14.63 5.68
CA GLU A 12 -11.20 -13.44 5.81
C GLU A 12 -11.86 -12.35 6.69
N GLN A 13 -11.26 -12.11 7.86
CA GLN A 13 -11.65 -11.06 8.78
C GLN A 13 -10.90 -9.76 8.43
N ARG A 14 -11.64 -8.70 8.11
CA ARG A 14 -11.08 -7.34 8.06
C ARG A 14 -10.99 -6.77 9.47
N VAL A 15 -9.89 -6.08 9.75
CA VAL A 15 -9.67 -5.37 11.01
C VAL A 15 -9.47 -3.87 10.71
N PRO A 16 -9.76 -2.97 11.66
CA PRO A 16 -9.48 -1.55 11.50
C PRO A 16 -8.01 -1.26 11.13
N VAL A 17 -7.79 -0.25 10.28
CA VAL A 17 -6.47 0.05 9.70
C VAL A 17 -5.43 0.37 10.78
N GLU A 18 -5.83 1.04 11.85
CA GLU A 18 -4.99 1.39 12.99
C GLU A 18 -4.45 0.16 13.72
N GLN A 19 -5.17 -0.97 13.71
CA GLN A 19 -4.71 -2.23 14.31
C GLN A 19 -3.66 -2.92 13.44
N VAL A 20 -3.67 -2.67 12.12
CA VAL A 20 -2.67 -3.20 11.19
C VAL A 20 -1.40 -2.35 11.20
N LEU A 21 -1.56 -1.02 11.19
CA LEU A 21 -0.44 -0.08 11.10
C LEU A 21 0.31 0.07 12.43
N ASN A 22 -0.31 -0.25 13.56
CA ASN A 22 0.32 -0.34 14.88
C ASN A 22 1.29 0.81 15.21
N GLY A 23 0.76 2.04 15.26
CA GLY A 23 1.54 3.24 15.60
C GLY A 23 2.26 3.90 14.43
N LEU A 24 2.16 3.35 13.22
CA LEU A 24 2.53 4.08 12.00
C LEU A 24 1.47 5.12 11.65
N GLU A 25 1.92 6.31 11.26
CA GLU A 25 1.09 7.43 10.83
C GLU A 25 1.18 7.61 9.30
N VAL A 26 0.16 8.23 8.72
CA VAL A 26 0.13 8.60 7.29
C VAL A 26 -0.11 10.09 7.15
N HIS A 27 0.31 10.66 6.02
CA HIS A 27 -0.01 12.05 5.70
C HIS A 27 -1.53 12.26 5.59
N PRO A 28 -2.05 13.41 6.02
CA PRO A 28 -3.47 13.71 5.92
C PRO A 28 -3.91 13.82 4.46
N LEU A 29 -5.20 13.59 4.21
CA LEU A 29 -5.82 13.91 2.92
C LEU A 29 -5.93 15.43 2.75
N GLU A 30 -6.07 15.88 1.51
CA GLU A 30 -6.35 17.27 1.22
C GLU A 30 -7.76 17.66 1.67
N GLN A 31 -7.98 18.96 1.87
CA GLN A 31 -9.27 19.45 2.34
C GLN A 31 -10.41 19.10 1.36
N GLY A 32 -11.44 18.42 1.87
CA GLY A 32 -12.62 18.05 1.10
C GLY A 32 -12.55 16.67 0.44
N GLU A 33 -11.40 15.98 0.54
CA GLU A 33 -11.28 14.60 0.08
C GLU A 33 -11.89 13.61 1.08
N THR A 34 -12.35 12.48 0.56
CA THR A 34 -12.82 11.35 1.37
C THR A 34 -12.17 10.09 0.83
N ALA A 35 -11.45 9.36 1.68
CA ALA A 35 -10.89 8.07 1.30
C ALA A 35 -12.01 7.05 1.05
N LEU A 36 -12.04 6.46 -0.14
CA LEU A 36 -12.98 5.40 -0.51
C LEU A 36 -12.35 4.01 -0.36
N GLU A 37 -11.14 3.87 -0.90
CA GLU A 37 -10.39 2.63 -0.95
C GLU A 37 -8.89 2.93 -0.81
N THR A 38 -8.12 1.94 -0.38
CA THR A 38 -6.68 2.12 -0.12
C THR A 38 -5.94 0.83 -0.42
N PHE A 39 -4.77 0.95 -1.05
CA PHE A 39 -3.74 -0.08 -1.10
C PHE A 39 -2.57 0.39 -0.23
N ILE A 40 -2.15 -0.44 0.71
CA ILE A 40 -1.08 -0.12 1.67
C ILE A 40 0.05 -1.11 1.44
N LEU A 41 1.23 -0.62 1.05
CA LEU A 41 2.47 -1.40 1.03
C LEU A 41 3.16 -1.28 2.40
N LEU A 42 3.47 -2.42 3.00
CA LEU A 42 4.04 -2.53 4.34
C LEU A 42 5.41 -3.19 4.25
N LYS A 43 6.43 -2.52 4.80
CA LYS A 43 7.68 -3.18 5.18
C LYS A 43 7.46 -3.83 6.55
N VAL A 44 7.61 -5.15 6.63
CA VAL A 44 7.34 -5.90 7.85
C VAL A 44 8.58 -6.66 8.28
N LEU A 45 8.69 -6.88 9.59
CA LEU A 45 9.55 -7.90 10.15
C LEU A 45 8.73 -9.18 10.20
N ASP A 46 9.19 -10.25 9.55
CA ASP A 46 8.50 -11.53 9.61
C ASP A 46 8.83 -12.31 10.89
N ARG A 47 8.35 -13.55 10.96
CA ARG A 47 8.48 -14.40 12.16
C ARG A 47 9.92 -14.84 12.43
N ASP A 48 10.76 -14.83 11.41
CA ASP A 48 12.16 -15.21 11.50
C ASP A 48 13.05 -14.01 11.83
N GLY A 49 12.45 -12.81 11.89
CA GLY A 49 13.16 -11.56 12.13
C GLY A 49 13.71 -10.93 10.85
N ASP A 50 13.28 -11.41 9.68
CA ASP A 50 13.74 -10.90 8.39
C ASP A 50 12.83 -9.78 7.88
N ILE A 51 13.45 -8.86 7.14
CA ILE A 51 12.73 -7.79 6.46
C ILE A 51 12.03 -8.38 5.23
N SER A 52 10.72 -8.25 5.19
CA SER A 52 9.90 -8.61 4.02
C SER A 52 8.87 -7.52 3.69
N TRP A 53 8.17 -7.70 2.57
CA TRP A 53 7.12 -6.79 2.13
C TRP A 53 5.76 -7.49 2.16
N SER A 54 4.76 -6.78 2.64
CA SER A 54 3.36 -7.21 2.68
C SER A 54 2.47 -6.10 2.13
N TYR A 55 1.22 -6.40 1.78
CA TYR A 55 0.27 -5.35 1.41
C TYR A 55 -1.12 -5.62 1.97
N ARG A 56 -1.91 -4.55 2.13
CA ARG A 56 -3.30 -4.60 2.61
C ARG A 56 -4.18 -3.72 1.75
N THR A 57 -5.47 -4.06 1.68
CA THR A 57 -6.48 -3.26 0.99
C THR A 57 -7.71 -3.09 1.87
N THR A 58 -8.34 -1.91 1.84
CA THR A 58 -9.56 -1.64 2.63
C THR A 58 -10.81 -2.22 1.97
N ASN A 59 -10.95 -2.03 0.66
CA ASN A 59 -12.01 -2.57 -0.21
C ASN A 59 -11.38 -3.11 -1.50
N ARG A 60 -12.21 -3.60 -2.43
CA ARG A 60 -11.76 -4.23 -3.65
C ARG A 60 -11.53 -3.18 -4.74
N LEU A 61 -10.34 -2.58 -4.71
CA LEU A 61 -9.81 -1.84 -5.86
C LEU A 61 -9.90 -2.71 -7.11
N SER A 62 -10.35 -2.15 -8.22
CA SER A 62 -10.22 -2.81 -9.52
C SER A 62 -8.75 -3.12 -9.77
N ARG A 63 -8.44 -4.29 -10.34
CA ARG A 63 -7.05 -4.68 -10.59
C ARG A 63 -6.44 -3.76 -11.64
N GLU A 64 -7.24 -3.34 -12.60
CA GLU A 64 -6.90 -2.40 -13.65
C GLU A 64 -6.61 -1.01 -13.08
N GLU A 65 -7.45 -0.51 -12.16
CA GLU A 65 -7.23 0.78 -11.48
C GLU A 65 -5.97 0.73 -10.61
N LEU A 66 -5.80 -0.35 -9.83
CA LEU A 66 -4.62 -0.55 -9.00
C LEU A 66 -3.34 -0.64 -9.84
N LEU A 67 -3.36 -1.40 -10.94
CA LEU A 67 -2.20 -1.49 -11.83
C LEU A 67 -1.85 -0.13 -12.43
N GLY A 68 -2.87 0.62 -12.87
CA GLY A 68 -2.69 1.98 -13.37
C GLY A 68 -2.04 2.89 -12.34
N ALA A 69 -2.58 2.92 -11.12
CA ALA A 69 -2.05 3.72 -10.02
C ALA A 69 -0.60 3.35 -9.63
N LEU A 70 -0.30 2.05 -9.50
CA LEU A 70 1.04 1.58 -9.17
C LEU A 70 2.05 1.87 -10.28
N THR A 71 1.63 1.83 -11.55
CA THR A 71 2.49 2.20 -12.68
C THR A 71 2.91 3.66 -12.60
N VAL A 72 1.94 4.55 -12.40
CA VAL A 72 2.22 5.99 -12.24
C VAL A 72 3.14 6.24 -11.06
N GLN A 73 2.88 5.62 -9.90
CA GLN A 73 3.71 5.79 -8.72
C GLN A 73 5.15 5.28 -8.94
N ALA A 74 5.32 4.17 -9.64
CA ALA A 74 6.64 3.65 -9.99
C ALA A 74 7.39 4.60 -10.93
N ASP A 75 6.71 5.21 -11.89
CA ASP A 75 7.32 6.18 -12.82
C ASP A 75 7.73 7.47 -12.11
N VAL A 76 6.90 7.98 -11.19
CA VAL A 76 7.27 9.12 -10.33
C VAL A 76 8.51 8.79 -9.51
N LEU A 77 8.53 7.64 -8.83
CA LEU A 77 9.69 7.22 -8.02
C LEU A 77 10.96 7.07 -8.86
N ARG A 78 10.87 6.47 -10.05
CA ARG A 78 12.02 6.36 -10.98
C ARG A 78 12.55 7.72 -11.37
N LYS A 79 11.66 8.68 -11.64
CA LYS A 79 12.05 10.04 -11.96
C LYS A 79 12.77 10.70 -10.78
N SER A 80 12.17 10.67 -9.59
CA SER A 80 12.78 11.25 -8.38
C SER A 80 14.17 10.69 -8.10
N LEU A 81 14.34 9.36 -8.18
CA LEU A 81 15.64 8.72 -7.97
C LEU A 81 16.68 9.12 -9.01
N ARG A 82 16.26 9.38 -10.25
CA ARG A 82 17.15 9.86 -11.30
C ARG A 82 17.54 11.31 -11.06
N ASP A 83 16.56 12.17 -10.74
CA ASP A 83 16.80 13.59 -10.48
C ASP A 83 17.76 13.75 -9.28
N GLU A 84 17.63 12.92 -8.23
CA GLU A 84 18.57 12.85 -7.10
C GLU A 84 20.02 12.51 -7.50
N TRP A 85 20.22 11.75 -8.58
CA TRP A 85 21.54 11.38 -9.08
C TRP A 85 22.15 12.42 -10.02
N ASP A 86 21.30 13.21 -10.71
CA ASP A 86 21.73 14.27 -11.63
C ASP A 86 22.10 15.58 -10.88
N ASP A 87 21.77 15.68 -9.60
CA ASP A 87 22.06 16.82 -8.70
C ASP A 87 23.43 16.71 -7.95
N ASP A 88 24.19 15.64 -8.19
CA ASP A 88 25.60 15.43 -7.74
C ASP A 88 26.62 15.71 -8.87
#